data_AF-A0A016X303-F1
#
_entry.id   AF-A0A016X303-F1
#
_cell.length_a   1.000
_cell.length_b   1.000
_cell.length_c   1.000
_cell.angle_alpha   90.00
_cell.angle_beta   90.00
_cell.angle_gamma   90.00
#
_symmetry.space_group_name_H-M   'P 1'
#
loop_
_entity.id
_entity.type
_entity.pdbx_description
1 polymer ?
#
loop_
_entity_poly.entity_id
_entity_poly.type
_entity_poly.pdbx_seq_one_letter_code
_entity_poly.pdbx_strand_id
1 'polypeptide(L)'
;MHNSNYISTSGKLQIHYSLHINLKALLCLYYQFGLLYVLIVLSCLVYQTVLWLTFRNPCDMFPSRSAYTFFNLCELYCLMYLLASQPLMSLERTIATIYVDTYERSTRKASAIFYVIAALLIPGFLVYYVCNDVYFTEPNLSCFTDQSAMSDRIAAVSMLAILLSLSSVLTQRVLAVINARRKARAVGLHLSTAYQLSENVAATSFVSWILFLQLSLPNLLYLENAHVFDAL
;
A
#
# COMPACT_ATOMS: atom_id res chain seq x y z
N MET A 1 24.61 15.29 -42.05
CA MET A 1 25.09 15.75 -40.73
C MET A 1 24.09 16.76 -40.18
N HIS A 2 23.73 16.61 -38.89
CA HIS A 2 22.77 17.39 -38.10
C HIS A 2 21.28 17.29 -38.50
N ASN A 3 20.30 17.12 -37.59
CA ASN A 3 20.30 17.37 -36.16
C ASN A 3 19.33 16.43 -35.43
N SER A 4 19.89 15.51 -34.63
CA SER A 4 19.24 14.89 -33.48
C SER A 4 19.22 15.96 -32.37
N ASN A 5 18.06 16.33 -31.82
CA ASN A 5 17.92 16.98 -30.49
C ASN A 5 16.47 17.42 -30.17
N TYR A 6 15.47 16.53 -30.25
CA TYR A 6 14.11 16.85 -29.73
C TYR A 6 13.48 15.76 -28.86
N ILE A 7 14.26 14.81 -28.34
CA ILE A 7 13.73 13.73 -27.49
C ILE A 7 14.52 13.71 -26.17
N SER A 8 14.35 14.72 -25.32
CA SER A 8 14.90 14.63 -23.95
C SER A 8 14.15 15.40 -22.87
N THR A 9 13.20 16.26 -23.21
CA THR A 9 12.42 17.03 -22.21
C THR A 9 11.01 16.51 -21.96
N SER A 10 10.50 15.57 -22.77
CA SER A 10 9.13 15.02 -22.61
C SER A 10 8.98 13.93 -21.54
N GLY A 11 10.07 13.41 -20.98
CA GLY A 11 10.03 12.26 -20.06
C GLY A 11 9.45 12.55 -18.67
N LYS A 12 9.55 13.80 -18.18
CA LYS A 12 9.08 14.17 -16.83
C LYS A 12 7.64 14.72 -16.81
N LEU A 13 7.16 15.30 -17.91
CA LEU A 13 5.83 15.90 -17.98
C LEU A 13 4.75 14.94 -18.52
N GLN A 14 5.12 13.87 -19.23
CA GLN A 14 4.17 12.87 -19.75
C GLN A 14 3.61 11.90 -18.70
N ILE A 15 4.23 11.76 -17.53
CA ILE A 15 3.80 10.83 -16.49
C ILE A 15 2.41 11.21 -15.93
N HIS A 16 2.05 12.50 -15.94
CA HIS A 16 0.78 12.97 -15.37
C HIS A 16 -0.45 12.62 -16.24
N TYR A 17 -0.26 12.39 -17.55
CA TYR A 17 -1.36 12.10 -18.49
C TYR A 17 -1.47 10.63 -18.93
N SER A 18 -0.49 9.78 -18.59
CA SER A 18 -0.38 8.41 -19.08
C SER A 18 -0.51 7.38 -17.94
N LEU A 19 -1.60 7.48 -17.17
CA LEU A 19 -2.01 6.38 -16.28
C LEU A 19 -3.51 6.15 -16.45
N HIS A 20 -3.90 4.88 -16.55
CA HIS A 20 -5.30 4.47 -16.50
C HIS A 20 -6.00 5.00 -15.25
N ILE A 21 -7.27 5.39 -15.39
CA ILE A 21 -8.06 6.01 -14.32
C ILE A 21 -8.17 5.13 -13.08
N ASN A 22 -8.20 3.80 -13.26
CA ASN A 22 -8.24 2.81 -12.19
C ASN A 22 -6.98 2.89 -11.34
N LEU A 23 -5.80 2.87 -11.98
CA LEU A 23 -4.52 2.98 -11.31
C LEU A 23 -4.32 4.36 -10.64
N LYS A 24 -4.79 5.44 -11.27
CA LYS A 24 -4.78 6.78 -10.66
C LYS A 24 -5.62 6.83 -9.38
N ALA A 25 -6.81 6.25 -9.40
CA ALA A 25 -7.69 6.21 -8.23
C ALA A 25 -7.07 5.38 -7.09
N LEU A 26 -6.54 4.19 -7.41
CA LEU A 26 -5.83 3.33 -6.46
C LEU A 26 -4.61 4.03 -5.84
N LEU A 27 -3.78 4.69 -6.65
CA LEU A 27 -2.62 5.45 -6.17
C LEU A 27 -3.04 6.65 -5.30
N CYS A 28 -4.08 7.38 -5.71
CA CYS A 28 -4.57 8.52 -4.94
C CYS A 28 -5.04 8.07 -3.54
N LEU A 29 -5.84 7.01 -3.47
CA LEU A 29 -6.26 6.44 -2.19
C LEU A 29 -5.07 5.90 -1.39
N TYR A 30 -4.12 5.22 -2.04
CA TYR A 30 -2.89 4.73 -1.39
C TYR A 30 -2.14 5.86 -0.69
N TYR A 31 -1.90 7.00 -1.36
CA TYR A 31 -1.25 8.14 -0.75
C TYR A 31 -2.09 8.80 0.35
N GLN A 32 -3.41 8.86 0.18
CA GLN A 32 -4.31 9.38 1.22
C GLN A 32 -4.23 8.55 2.50
N PHE A 33 -4.25 7.22 2.39
CA PHE A 33 -4.12 6.32 3.54
C PHE A 33 -2.71 6.35 4.14
N GLY A 34 -1.66 6.50 3.31
CA GLY A 34 -0.30 6.72 3.80
C GLY A 34 -0.18 8.03 4.60
N LEU A 35 -0.79 9.12 4.14
CA LEU A 35 -0.83 10.37 4.88
C LEU A 35 -1.64 10.24 6.17
N LEU A 36 -2.81 9.59 6.11
CA LEU A 36 -3.65 9.34 7.27
C LEU A 36 -2.90 8.53 8.34
N TYR A 37 -2.19 7.47 7.94
CA TYR A 37 -1.33 6.69 8.82
C TYR A 37 -0.32 7.57 9.56
N VAL A 38 0.44 8.40 8.82
CA VAL A 38 1.44 9.29 9.42
C VAL A 38 0.79 10.28 10.39
N LEU A 39 -0.39 10.82 10.07
CA LEU A 39 -1.12 11.73 10.95
C LEU A 39 -1.59 11.02 12.23
N ILE A 40 -2.09 9.79 12.13
CA ILE A 40 -2.49 8.97 13.29
C ILE A 40 -1.28 8.73 14.19
N VAL A 41 -0.15 8.27 13.62
CA VAL A 41 1.09 8.02 14.36
C VAL A 41 1.58 9.28 15.06
N LEU A 42 1.64 10.39 14.34
CA LEU A 42 2.06 11.67 14.91
C LEU A 42 1.14 12.13 16.04
N SER A 43 -0.18 12.04 15.85
CA SER A 43 -1.16 12.45 16.85
C SER A 43 -1.08 11.61 18.13
N CYS A 44 -0.84 10.31 18.00
CA CYS A 44 -0.62 9.42 19.13
C CYS A 44 0.69 9.74 19.86
N LEU A 45 1.78 9.98 19.14
CA LEU A 45 3.06 10.36 19.73
C LEU A 45 2.96 11.67 20.51
N VAL A 46 2.26 12.67 19.95
CA VAL A 46 1.97 13.92 20.67
C VAL A 46 1.16 13.64 21.93
N TYR A 47 0.11 12.83 21.84
CA TYR A 47 -0.72 12.45 22.98
C TYR A 47 0.09 11.75 24.09
N GLN A 48 0.91 10.77 23.74
CA GLN A 48 1.80 10.07 24.68
C GLN A 48 2.85 10.99 25.29
N THR A 49 3.41 11.92 24.49
CA THR A 49 4.37 12.91 24.97
C THR A 49 3.70 13.85 25.99
N VAL A 50 2.46 14.26 25.75
CA VAL A 50 1.70 15.07 26.71
C VAL A 50 1.47 14.30 28.01
N LEU A 51 1.08 13.02 27.96
CA LEU A 51 0.95 12.18 29.16
C LEU A 51 2.27 12.08 29.93
N TRP A 52 3.38 11.87 29.20
CA TRP A 52 4.72 11.79 29.79
C TRP A 52 5.21 13.13 30.37
N LEU A 53 4.75 14.28 29.88
CA LEU A 53 5.10 15.58 30.46
C LEU A 53 4.20 15.99 31.62
N THR A 54 3.01 15.39 31.74
CA THR A 54 1.98 15.82 32.70
C THR A 54 1.72 14.82 33.83
N PHE A 55 2.38 13.65 33.83
CA PHE A 55 2.18 12.63 34.86
C PHE A 55 2.54 13.16 36.26
N ARG A 56 1.69 12.86 37.23
CA ARG A 56 1.96 13.12 38.65
C ARG A 56 2.09 11.82 39.42
N ASN A 57 1.37 10.79 39.00
CA ASN A 57 1.45 9.43 39.49
C ASN A 57 1.87 8.48 38.37
N PRO A 58 2.50 7.33 38.68
CA PRO A 58 2.90 6.35 37.67
C PRO A 58 1.72 5.80 36.85
N CYS A 59 0.51 5.80 37.41
CA CYS A 59 -0.70 5.36 36.71
C CYS A 59 -1.23 6.37 35.67
N ASP A 60 -0.79 7.64 35.73
CA ASP A 60 -1.24 8.69 34.81
C ASP A 60 -0.55 8.58 33.44
N MET A 61 0.51 7.78 33.34
CA MET A 61 1.26 7.56 32.10
C MET A 61 0.54 6.60 31.14
N PHE A 62 -0.42 5.82 31.63
CA PHE A 62 -1.16 4.89 30.77
C PHE A 62 -2.23 5.63 29.95
N PRO A 63 -2.30 5.37 28.63
CA PRO A 63 -3.33 5.95 27.79
C PRO A 63 -4.72 5.48 28.25
N SER A 64 -5.70 6.39 28.18
CA SER A 64 -7.09 6.01 28.40
C SER A 64 -7.51 4.90 27.42
N ARG A 65 -8.37 3.99 27.88
CA ARG A 65 -8.82 2.83 27.09
C ARG A 65 -9.42 3.24 25.74
N SER A 66 -10.18 4.33 25.71
CA SER A 66 -10.77 4.86 24.47
C SER A 66 -9.71 5.37 23.50
N ALA A 67 -8.71 6.12 23.98
CA ALA A 67 -7.60 6.59 23.15
C ALA A 67 -6.77 5.42 22.62
N TYR A 68 -6.45 4.45 23.48
CA TYR A 68 -5.73 3.23 23.10
C TYR A 68 -6.45 2.47 21.98
N THR A 69 -7.73 2.13 22.18
CA THR A 69 -8.54 1.42 21.17
C THR A 69 -8.65 2.22 19.87
N PHE A 70 -8.87 3.53 19.94
CA PHE A 70 -8.98 4.37 18.76
C PHE A 70 -7.69 4.39 17.94
N PHE A 71 -6.55 4.72 18.56
CA PHE A 71 -5.26 4.80 17.86
C PHE A 71 -4.84 3.45 17.30
N ASN A 72 -5.00 2.36 18.07
CA ASN A 72 -4.63 1.02 17.63
C ASN A 72 -5.47 0.56 16.43
N LEU A 73 -6.81 0.72 16.48
CA LEU A 73 -7.68 0.33 15.36
C LEU A 73 -7.43 1.18 14.11
N CYS A 74 -7.22 2.48 14.27
CA CYS A 74 -6.92 3.37 13.15
C CYS A 74 -5.57 3.05 12.51
N GLU A 75 -4.54 2.78 13.30
CA GLU A 75 -3.23 2.33 12.82
C GLU A 75 -3.34 1.00 12.08
N LEU A 76 -3.94 -0.01 12.71
CA LEU A 76 -4.11 -1.35 12.16
C LEU A 76 -4.88 -1.31 10.83
N TYR A 77 -5.96 -0.52 10.75
CA TYR A 77 -6.71 -0.35 9.50
C TYR A 77 -5.86 0.27 8.40
N CYS A 78 -5.09 1.32 8.71
CA CYS A 78 -4.23 1.96 7.71
C CYS A 78 -3.10 1.02 7.25
N LEU A 79 -2.48 0.27 8.15
CA LEU A 79 -1.45 -0.71 7.81
C LEU A 79 -2.03 -1.82 6.92
N MET A 80 -3.19 -2.39 7.29
CA MET A 80 -3.87 -3.40 6.49
C MET A 80 -4.29 -2.86 5.12
N TYR A 81 -4.71 -1.59 5.04
CA TYR A 81 -5.00 -0.92 3.78
C TYR A 81 -3.77 -0.84 2.89
N LEU A 82 -2.66 -0.33 3.42
CA LEU A 82 -1.41 -0.24 2.69
C LEU A 82 -0.99 -1.62 2.19
N LEU A 83 -1.02 -2.65 3.02
CA LEU A 83 -0.66 -4.02 2.64
C LEU A 83 -1.60 -4.60 1.56
N ALA A 84 -2.92 -4.48 1.72
CA ALA A 84 -3.90 -5.00 0.77
C ALA A 84 -3.91 -4.25 -0.58
N SER A 85 -3.49 -2.99 -0.60
CA SER A 85 -3.41 -2.19 -1.84
C SER A 85 -2.37 -2.73 -2.82
N GLN A 86 -1.33 -3.43 -2.33
CA GLN A 86 -0.24 -3.98 -3.15
C GLN A 86 -0.73 -5.02 -4.19
N PRO A 87 -1.41 -6.11 -3.79
CA PRO A 87 -1.96 -7.07 -4.74
C PRO A 87 -3.05 -6.46 -5.62
N LEU A 88 -3.83 -5.49 -5.13
CA LEU A 88 -4.85 -4.79 -5.94
C LEU A 88 -4.22 -3.99 -7.08
N MET A 89 -3.18 -3.20 -6.79
CA MET A 89 -2.40 -2.51 -7.83
C MET A 89 -1.77 -3.52 -8.79
N SER A 90 -1.26 -4.65 -8.27
CA SER A 90 -0.64 -5.66 -9.12
C SER A 90 -1.64 -6.34 -10.07
N LEU A 91 -2.85 -6.62 -9.58
CA LEU A 91 -3.95 -7.17 -10.37
C LEU A 91 -4.41 -6.20 -11.46
N GLU A 92 -4.58 -4.91 -11.16
CA GLU A 92 -4.92 -3.89 -12.17
C GLU A 92 -3.90 -3.87 -13.31
N ARG A 93 -2.60 -3.86 -12.98
CA ARG A 93 -1.52 -3.91 -13.96
C ARG A 93 -1.51 -5.20 -14.77
N THR A 94 -1.86 -6.32 -14.16
CA THR A 94 -1.97 -7.62 -14.82
C THR A 94 -3.09 -7.60 -15.86
N ILE A 95 -4.28 -7.11 -15.49
CA ILE A 95 -5.42 -6.99 -16.41
C ILE A 95 -5.10 -6.03 -17.55
N ALA A 96 -4.53 -4.86 -17.25
CA ALA A 96 -4.12 -3.88 -18.27
C ALA A 96 -3.08 -4.44 -19.25
N THR A 97 -2.19 -5.32 -18.78
CA THR A 97 -1.18 -5.97 -19.63
C THR A 97 -1.76 -7.10 -20.47
N ILE A 98 -2.73 -7.86 -19.97
CA ILE A 98 -3.36 -8.96 -20.73
C ILE A 98 -4.30 -8.41 -21.80
N TYR A 99 -5.10 -7.38 -21.46
CA TYR A 99 -6.19 -6.87 -22.30
C TYR A 99 -5.88 -5.54 -22.98
N VAL A 100 -4.66 -5.33 -23.49
CA VAL A 100 -4.20 -4.04 -24.06
C VAL A 100 -5.22 -3.41 -25.03
N ASP A 101 -5.79 -4.19 -25.95
CA ASP A 101 -6.68 -3.66 -27.01
C ASP A 101 -8.15 -3.48 -26.57
N THR A 102 -8.59 -4.21 -25.53
CA THR A 102 -10.01 -4.23 -25.08
C THR A 102 -10.23 -3.44 -23.78
N TYR A 103 -9.15 -3.12 -23.06
CA TYR A 103 -9.20 -2.47 -21.75
C TYR A 103 -9.94 -1.13 -21.78
N GLU A 104 -9.66 -0.27 -22.76
CA GLU A 104 -10.33 1.05 -22.85
C GLU A 104 -11.80 0.98 -23.27
N ARG A 105 -12.19 -0.08 -24.02
CA ARG A 105 -13.55 -0.24 -24.56
C ARG A 105 -14.53 -0.82 -23.54
N SER A 106 -14.06 -1.64 -22.62
CA SER A 106 -14.91 -2.45 -21.74
C SER A 106 -15.03 -1.91 -20.30
N THR A 107 -14.00 -1.23 -19.76
CA THR A 107 -13.84 -1.10 -18.30
C THR A 107 -13.48 0.32 -17.82
N ARG A 108 -14.21 1.35 -18.29
CA ARG A 108 -13.82 2.76 -18.01
C ARG A 108 -14.27 3.32 -16.66
N LYS A 109 -15.38 2.83 -16.07
CA LYS A 109 -15.93 3.38 -14.80
C LYS A 109 -16.35 2.31 -13.79
N ALA A 110 -16.97 1.22 -14.25
CA ALA A 110 -17.45 0.16 -13.35
C ALA A 110 -16.30 -0.55 -12.61
N SER A 111 -15.21 -0.90 -13.32
CA SER A 111 -14.04 -1.54 -12.72
C SER A 111 -13.34 -0.65 -11.69
N ALA A 112 -13.22 0.66 -11.95
CA ALA A 112 -12.66 1.62 -11.00
C ALA A 112 -13.38 1.56 -9.65
N ILE A 113 -14.72 1.56 -9.68
CA ILE A 113 -15.57 1.49 -8.49
C ILE A 113 -15.36 0.17 -7.76
N PHE A 114 -15.30 -0.96 -8.49
CA PHE A 114 -15.03 -2.26 -7.86
C PHE A 114 -13.66 -2.33 -7.19
N TYR A 115 -12.62 -1.74 -7.79
CA TYR A 115 -11.30 -1.65 -7.17
C TYR A 115 -11.30 -0.81 -5.90
N VAL A 116 -12.00 0.32 -5.89
CA VAL A 116 -12.13 1.18 -4.71
C VAL A 116 -12.90 0.46 -3.60
N ILE A 117 -14.01 -0.20 -3.93
CA ILE A 117 -14.79 -0.99 -2.97
C ILE A 117 -13.93 -2.12 -2.39
N ALA A 118 -13.21 -2.86 -3.23
CA ALA A 118 -12.31 -3.92 -2.77
C ALA A 118 -11.19 -3.37 -1.87
N ALA A 119 -10.62 -2.22 -2.22
CA ALA A 119 -9.58 -1.56 -1.44
C ALA A 119 -10.04 -1.16 -0.04
N LEU A 120 -11.33 -0.84 0.15
CA LEU A 120 -11.87 -0.47 1.47
C LEU A 120 -12.37 -1.68 2.27
N LEU A 121 -12.99 -2.66 1.60
CA LEU A 121 -13.59 -3.83 2.26
C LEU A 121 -12.55 -4.85 2.73
N ILE A 122 -11.51 -5.12 1.93
CA ILE A 122 -10.50 -6.13 2.27
C ILE A 122 -9.79 -5.77 3.59
N PRO A 123 -9.28 -4.54 3.80
CA PRO A 123 -8.67 -4.14 5.07
C PRO A 123 -9.66 -4.18 6.22
N GLY A 124 -10.91 -3.76 6.00
CA GLY A 124 -11.95 -3.80 7.01
C GLY A 124 -12.23 -5.22 7.50
N PHE A 125 -12.27 -6.18 6.58
CA PHE A 125 -12.43 -7.60 6.93
C PHE A 125 -11.22 -8.16 7.70
N LEU A 126 -10.00 -7.77 7.31
CA LEU A 126 -8.78 -8.18 8.02
C LEU A 126 -8.74 -7.63 9.44
N VAL A 127 -9.06 -6.35 9.64
CA VAL A 127 -9.17 -5.74 10.97
C VAL A 127 -10.25 -6.43 11.79
N TYR A 128 -11.42 -6.68 11.20
CA TYR A 128 -12.49 -7.41 11.89
C TYR A 128 -12.02 -8.80 12.33
N TYR A 129 -11.34 -9.57 11.47
CA TYR A 129 -10.80 -10.88 11.80
C TYR A 129 -9.78 -10.82 12.97
N VAL A 130 -8.88 -9.84 12.94
CA VAL A 130 -7.86 -9.66 13.98
C VAL A 130 -8.50 -9.27 15.32
N CYS A 131 -9.41 -8.30 15.31
CA CYS A 131 -10.04 -7.75 16.52
C CYS A 131 -11.26 -8.53 17.02
N ASN A 132 -11.71 -9.58 16.32
CA ASN A 132 -12.90 -10.33 16.71
C ASN A 132 -12.75 -10.91 18.12
N ASP A 133 -13.74 -10.72 18.99
CA ASP A 133 -13.75 -11.19 20.38
C ASP A 133 -12.60 -10.66 21.28
N VAL A 134 -11.92 -9.58 20.89
CA VAL A 134 -10.84 -8.99 21.70
C VAL A 134 -11.35 -7.82 22.54
N TYR A 135 -11.07 -7.85 23.83
CA TYR A 135 -11.33 -6.75 24.74
C TYR A 135 -10.02 -6.04 25.10
N PHE A 136 -9.90 -4.76 24.73
CA PHE A 136 -8.72 -3.93 25.01
C PHE A 136 -8.54 -3.63 26.51
N THR A 137 -8.15 -4.61 27.32
CA THR A 137 -8.05 -4.53 28.79
C THR A 137 -6.62 -4.49 29.33
N GLU A 138 -5.62 -4.78 28.49
CA GLU A 138 -4.22 -4.84 28.92
C GLU A 138 -3.64 -3.41 29.03
N PRO A 139 -3.00 -3.06 30.16
CA PRO A 139 -2.39 -1.75 30.33
C PRO A 139 -1.08 -1.68 29.54
N ASN A 140 -1.13 -1.08 28.36
CA ASN A 140 0.03 -0.87 27.51
C ASN A 140 0.53 0.58 27.60
N LEU A 141 1.85 0.74 27.69
CA LEU A 141 2.52 2.05 27.69
C LEU A 141 2.41 2.75 26.33
N SER A 142 2.44 1.96 25.24
CA SER A 142 2.24 2.47 23.90
C SER A 142 0.86 2.09 23.35
N CYS A 143 0.26 3.00 22.58
CA CYS A 143 -1.01 2.74 21.89
C CYS A 143 -0.85 1.80 20.69
N PHE A 144 0.39 1.56 20.26
CA PHE A 144 0.73 0.68 19.16
C PHE A 144 1.24 -0.68 19.64
N THR A 145 1.27 -0.91 20.95
CA THR A 145 1.52 -2.25 21.48
C THR A 145 0.29 -3.10 21.27
N ASP A 146 0.45 -4.20 20.57
CA ASP A 146 -0.59 -5.19 20.34
C ASP A 146 -1.00 -5.89 21.65
N GLN A 147 -2.26 -6.33 21.70
CA GLN A 147 -2.72 -7.18 22.79
C GLN A 147 -2.21 -8.61 22.61
N SER A 148 -1.90 -9.27 23.73
CA SER A 148 -1.46 -10.68 23.70
C SER A 148 -2.47 -11.58 22.98
N ALA A 149 -3.77 -11.33 23.19
CA ALA A 149 -4.88 -12.05 22.56
C ALA A 149 -4.96 -11.88 21.02
N MET A 150 -4.33 -10.85 20.46
CA MET A 150 -4.33 -10.55 19.02
C MET A 150 -3.05 -11.01 18.33
N SER A 151 -1.97 -11.27 19.08
CA SER A 151 -0.62 -11.50 18.56
C SER A 151 -0.57 -12.60 17.49
N ASP A 152 -1.15 -13.77 17.75
CA ASP A 152 -1.16 -14.89 16.78
C ASP A 152 -1.90 -14.54 15.48
N ARG A 153 -3.01 -13.80 15.59
CA ARG A 153 -3.82 -13.41 14.42
C ARG A 153 -3.13 -12.33 13.61
N ILE A 154 -2.48 -11.37 14.28
CA ILE A 154 -1.66 -10.35 13.64
C ILE A 154 -0.49 -11.02 12.92
N ALA A 155 0.21 -11.96 13.55
CA ALA A 155 1.29 -12.71 12.91
C ALA A 155 0.81 -13.47 11.66
N ALA A 156 -0.35 -14.15 11.74
CA ALA A 156 -0.93 -14.86 10.60
C ALA A 156 -1.28 -13.92 9.44
N VAL A 157 -1.93 -12.79 9.72
CA VAL A 157 -2.29 -11.80 8.69
C VAL A 157 -1.03 -11.14 8.10
N SER A 158 -0.03 -10.82 8.93
CA SER A 158 1.24 -10.26 8.48
C SER A 158 2.01 -11.23 7.58
N MET A 159 2.07 -12.52 7.92
CA MET A 159 2.67 -13.55 7.05
C MET A 159 1.96 -13.63 5.70
N LEU A 160 0.63 -13.67 5.70
CA LEU A 160 -0.16 -13.67 4.46
C LEU A 160 0.12 -12.41 3.62
N ALA A 161 0.17 -11.24 4.25
CA ALA A 161 0.45 -9.97 3.59
C ALA A 161 1.85 -9.94 2.97
N ILE A 162 2.87 -10.47 3.65
CA ILE A 162 4.23 -10.58 3.13
C ILE A 162 4.24 -11.49 1.88
N LEU A 163 3.58 -12.65 1.93
CA LEU A 163 3.50 -13.56 0.77
C LEU A 163 2.79 -12.93 -0.43
N LEU A 164 1.68 -12.21 -0.18
CA LEU A 164 0.97 -11.47 -1.22
C LEU A 164 1.80 -10.31 -1.78
N SER A 165 2.57 -9.63 -0.94
CA SER A 165 3.49 -8.54 -1.35
C SER A 165 4.62 -9.08 -2.22
N LEU A 166 5.26 -10.19 -1.81
CA LEU A 166 6.31 -10.86 -2.58
C LEU A 166 5.81 -11.33 -3.94
N SER A 167 4.66 -12.01 -3.97
CA SER A 167 4.05 -12.44 -5.24
C SER A 167 3.71 -11.24 -6.13
N SER A 168 3.21 -10.14 -5.56
CA SER A 168 2.92 -8.91 -6.30
C SER A 168 4.17 -8.31 -6.95
N VAL A 169 5.28 -8.22 -6.21
CA VAL A 169 6.56 -7.74 -6.74
C VAL A 169 7.06 -8.64 -7.87
N LEU A 170 7.02 -9.97 -7.70
CA LEU A 170 7.41 -10.93 -8.73
C LEU A 170 6.55 -10.78 -9.99
N THR A 171 5.23 -10.70 -9.84
CA THR A 171 4.30 -10.46 -10.95
C THR A 171 4.63 -9.15 -11.67
N GLN A 172 4.88 -8.05 -10.96
CA GLN A 172 5.26 -6.78 -11.60
C GLN A 172 6.58 -6.88 -12.36
N ARG A 173 7.58 -7.61 -11.86
CA ARG A 173 8.85 -7.83 -12.57
C ARG A 173 8.65 -8.63 -13.85
N VAL A 174 7.86 -9.70 -13.79
CA VAL A 174 7.50 -10.51 -14.97
C VAL A 174 6.75 -9.66 -15.99
N LEU A 175 5.76 -8.88 -15.56
CA LEU A 175 5.00 -7.97 -16.43
C LEU A 175 5.91 -6.91 -17.07
N ALA A 176 6.87 -6.35 -16.33
CA ALA A 176 7.83 -5.39 -16.88
C ALA A 176 8.67 -6.00 -18.01
N VAL A 177 9.15 -7.24 -17.83
CA VAL A 177 9.90 -7.97 -18.86
C VAL A 177 9.01 -8.28 -20.07
N ILE A 178 7.77 -8.74 -19.85
CA ILE A 178 6.81 -9.01 -20.93
C ILE A 178 6.52 -7.72 -21.72
N ASN A 179 6.26 -6.61 -21.04
CA ASN A 179 5.97 -5.33 -21.66
C ASN A 179 7.18 -4.78 -22.44
N ALA A 180 8.39 -4.92 -21.91
CA ALA A 180 9.61 -4.56 -22.62
C ALA A 180 9.83 -5.41 -23.89
N ARG A 181 9.61 -6.73 -23.81
CA ARG A 181 9.70 -7.64 -24.97
C ARG A 181 8.64 -7.33 -26.02
N ARG A 182 7.40 -7.04 -25.60
CA ARG A 182 6.33 -6.63 -26.52
C ARG A 182 6.67 -5.31 -27.19
N LYS A 183 7.26 -4.34 -26.46
CA LYS A 183 7.68 -3.05 -27.01
C LYS A 183 8.75 -3.21 -28.08
N ALA A 184 9.73 -4.09 -27.85
CA ALA A 184 10.76 -4.42 -28.84
C ALA A 184 10.20 -5.10 -30.10
N ARG A 185 9.09 -5.85 -29.98
CA ARG A 185 8.43 -6.53 -31.11
C ARG A 185 7.38 -5.66 -31.83
N ALA A 186 6.92 -4.58 -31.20
CA ALA A 186 5.88 -3.70 -31.73
C ALA A 186 6.42 -2.62 -32.70
N VAL A 187 7.64 -2.79 -33.23
CA VAL A 187 8.22 -1.90 -34.24
C VAL A 187 7.36 -1.96 -35.50
N GLY A 188 6.56 -0.92 -35.75
CA GLY A 188 5.65 -0.82 -36.89
C GLY A 188 4.15 -1.00 -36.59
N LEU A 189 3.73 -1.16 -35.33
CA LEU A 189 2.30 -1.21 -34.95
C LEU A 189 1.64 0.18 -34.91
N HIS A 190 0.30 0.19 -34.96
CA HIS A 190 -0.55 1.38 -34.82
C HIS A 190 -0.10 2.27 -33.64
N LEU A 191 -0.05 3.59 -33.88
CA LEU A 191 0.45 4.60 -32.93
C LEU A 191 -0.19 4.50 -31.53
N SER A 192 -1.47 4.11 -31.47
CA SER A 192 -2.24 3.94 -30.23
C SER A 192 -1.70 2.79 -29.35
N THR A 193 -1.41 1.64 -29.95
CA THR A 193 -0.91 0.45 -29.22
C THR A 193 0.53 0.67 -28.74
N ALA A 194 1.36 1.37 -29.53
CA ALA A 194 2.70 1.75 -29.14
C ALA A 194 2.71 2.71 -27.93
N TYR A 195 1.76 3.65 -27.88
CA TYR A 195 1.58 4.56 -26.75
C TYR A 195 1.16 3.81 -25.47
N GLN A 196 0.12 2.97 -25.55
CA GLN A 196 -0.37 2.16 -24.42
C GLN A 196 0.70 1.22 -23.85
N LEU A 197 1.55 0.66 -24.71
CA LEU A 197 2.62 -0.22 -24.29
C LEU A 197 3.75 0.55 -23.59
N SER A 198 4.06 1.76 -24.05
CA SER A 198 5.03 2.64 -23.39
C SER A 198 4.51 3.12 -22.02
N GLU A 199 3.22 3.45 -21.94
CA GLU A 199 2.51 3.75 -20.69
C GLU A 199 2.62 2.59 -19.72
N ASN A 200 2.32 1.38 -20.19
CA ASN A 200 2.33 0.19 -19.36
C ASN A 200 3.71 -0.15 -18.81
N VAL A 201 4.79 0.07 -19.58
CA VAL A 201 6.17 -0.11 -19.09
C VAL A 201 6.49 0.91 -17.98
N ALA A 202 6.16 2.19 -18.18
CA ALA A 202 6.45 3.24 -17.22
C ALA A 202 5.66 3.05 -15.90
N ALA A 203 4.36 2.78 -16.01
CA ALA A 203 3.47 2.55 -14.87
C ALA A 203 3.87 1.29 -14.08
N THR A 204 4.16 0.17 -14.74
CA THR A 204 4.61 -1.06 -14.09
C THR A 204 5.97 -0.87 -13.39
N SER A 205 6.89 -0.13 -13.98
CA SER A 205 8.18 0.19 -13.34
C SER A 205 8.00 1.04 -12.09
N PHE A 206 7.16 2.08 -12.16
CA PHE A 206 6.84 2.95 -11.02
C PHE A 206 6.16 2.20 -9.89
N VAL A 207 5.13 1.41 -10.19
CA VAL A 207 4.44 0.56 -9.20
C VAL A 207 5.40 -0.45 -8.60
N SER A 208 6.28 -1.08 -9.41
CA SER A 208 7.28 -2.02 -8.90
C SER A 208 8.24 -1.37 -7.89
N TRP A 209 8.60 -0.10 -8.08
CA TRP A 209 9.40 0.65 -7.10
C TRP A 209 8.65 0.94 -5.80
N ILE A 210 7.38 1.37 -5.90
CA ILE A 210 6.54 1.60 -4.71
C ILE A 210 6.40 0.31 -3.90
N LEU A 211 6.05 -0.81 -4.57
CA LEU A 211 5.89 -2.11 -3.91
C LEU A 211 7.19 -2.59 -3.26
N PHE A 212 8.34 -2.33 -3.88
CA PHE A 212 9.64 -2.69 -3.30
C PHE A 212 9.93 -1.87 -2.03
N LEU A 213 9.73 -0.56 -2.06
CA LEU A 213 9.90 0.30 -0.87
C LEU A 213 8.94 -0.10 0.25
N GLN A 214 7.71 -0.46 -0.12
CA GLN A 214 6.69 -0.88 0.81
C GLN A 214 6.88 -2.32 1.34
N LEU A 215 7.68 -3.16 0.68
CA LEU A 215 8.11 -4.44 1.26
C LEU A 215 9.21 -4.21 2.31
N SER A 216 10.08 -3.22 2.09
CA SER A 216 11.17 -2.92 3.04
C SER A 216 10.70 -2.23 4.33
N LEU A 217 9.67 -1.39 4.29
CA LEU A 217 9.25 -0.55 5.42
C LEU A 217 8.52 -1.30 6.56
N PRO A 218 7.46 -2.09 6.32
CA PRO A 218 6.73 -2.81 7.35
C PRO A 218 7.53 -3.99 7.92
N ASN A 219 8.35 -4.66 7.11
CA ASN A 219 9.21 -5.74 7.61
C ASN A 219 10.27 -5.20 8.59
N LEU A 220 10.77 -3.97 8.39
CA LEU A 220 11.67 -3.34 9.36
C LEU A 220 10.95 -3.03 10.68
N LEU A 221 9.75 -2.46 10.62
CA LEU A 221 8.92 -2.09 11.78
C LEU A 221 8.45 -3.32 12.58
N TYR A 222 8.04 -4.40 11.91
CA TYR A 222 7.66 -5.65 12.58
C TYR A 222 8.87 -6.41 13.14
N LEU A 223 10.05 -6.36 12.49
CA LEU A 223 11.28 -6.93 13.05
C LEU A 223 11.78 -6.12 14.27
N GLU A 224 11.66 -4.79 14.25
CA GLU A 224 11.98 -3.96 15.42
C GLU A 224 11.05 -4.27 16.61
N ASN A 225 9.74 -4.39 16.38
CA ASN A 225 8.79 -4.71 17.45
C ASN A 225 8.96 -6.14 17.98
N ALA A 226 9.34 -7.11 17.15
CA ALA A 226 9.65 -8.47 17.59
C ALA A 226 10.92 -8.53 18.47
N HIS A 227 11.95 -7.74 18.14
CA HIS A 227 13.19 -7.70 18.93
C HIS A 227 13.08 -6.92 20.25
N VAL A 228 12.11 -6.01 20.37
CA VAL A 228 11.82 -5.34 21.65
C VAL A 228 11.13 -6.30 22.63
N PHE A 229 10.40 -7.30 22.14
CA PHE A 229 9.73 -8.31 22.99
C PHE A 229 10.66 -9.40 23.54
N ASP A 230 11.79 -9.69 22.88
CA ASP A 230 12.78 -10.66 23.38
C ASP A 230 13.80 -10.03 24.37
N ALA A 231 13.74 -8.71 24.59
CA ALA A 231 14.70 -7.96 25.41
C ALA A 231 14.13 -7.42 26.74
N LEU A 232 12.88 -7.75 27.07
CA LEU A 232 12.19 -7.43 28.34
C LEU A 232 11.70 -8.70 29.03
#